data_AF-A0A1H4YLB2-F1
#
_entry.id   AF-A0A1H4YLB2-F1
#
_cell.length_a   1.000
_cell.length_b   1.000
_cell.length_c   1.000
_cell.angle_alpha   90.00
_cell.angle_beta   90.00
_cell.angle_gamma   90.00
#
_symmetry.space_group_name_H-M   'P 1'
#
loop_
_entity.id
_entity.type
_entity.pdbx_description
1 polymer ?
#
loop_
_entity_poly.entity_id
_entity_poly.type
_entity_poly.pdbx_seq_one_letter_code
_entity_poly.pdbx_strand_id
1 'polypeptide(L)'
;MGGISSMITTLKNNKRERKVVFEKLEKYLNNKNKPLYFNKKATRKQVLRIREKLQRQNRIQNILTIAIISFVSIVLLYLYFF
;
A
#
# COMPACT_ATOMS: atom_id res chain seq x y z
N MET A 1 -11.59 -27.71 -48.14
CA MET A 1 -10.63 -26.65 -47.77
C MET A 1 -11.34 -25.49 -47.02
N GLY A 2 -12.01 -25.75 -45.90
CA GLY A 2 -12.85 -24.73 -45.23
C GLY A 2 -12.84 -24.77 -43.70
N GLY A 3 -12.66 -25.96 -43.10
CA GLY A 3 -12.64 -26.12 -41.64
C GLY A 3 -11.42 -25.53 -40.94
N ILE A 4 -10.24 -25.57 -41.55
CA ILE A 4 -9.03 -24.98 -40.96
C ILE A 4 -9.10 -23.45 -41.00
N SER A 5 -9.63 -22.88 -42.10
CA SER A 5 -9.82 -21.44 -42.23
C SER A 5 -10.87 -20.89 -41.26
N SER A 6 -11.98 -21.62 -41.05
CA SER A 6 -12.98 -21.25 -40.05
C SER A 6 -12.43 -21.37 -38.61
N MET A 7 -11.59 -22.38 -38.35
CA MET A 7 -10.94 -22.55 -37.04
C MET A 7 -9.96 -21.42 -36.73
N ILE A 8 -9.11 -21.04 -37.71
CA ILE A 8 -8.17 -19.91 -37.57
C ILE A 8 -8.92 -18.60 -37.34
N THR A 9 -10.01 -18.37 -38.09
CA THR A 9 -10.85 -17.18 -37.93
C THR A 9 -11.53 -17.14 -36.56
N THR A 10 -11.99 -18.28 -36.05
CA THR A 10 -12.60 -18.40 -34.72
C THR A 10 -11.59 -18.16 -33.61
N LEU A 11 -10.37 -18.71 -33.72
CA LEU A 11 -9.27 -18.47 -32.81
C LEU A 11 -8.85 -16.99 -32.81
N LYS A 12 -8.81 -16.35 -33.98
CA LYS A 12 -8.46 -14.93 -34.13
C LYS A 12 -9.54 -14.02 -33.54
N ASN A 13 -10.82 -14.33 -33.75
CA ASN A 13 -11.93 -13.56 -33.20
C ASN A 13 -12.12 -13.75 -31.68
N ASN A 14 -11.80 -14.93 -31.14
CA ASN A 14 -11.81 -15.19 -29.69
C ASN A 14 -10.51 -14.81 -28.98
N LYS A 15 -9.51 -14.30 -29.72
CA LYS A 15 -8.26 -13.81 -29.13
C LYS A 15 -8.52 -12.49 -28.42
N ARG A 16 -8.88 -12.59 -27.15
CA ARG A 16 -8.99 -11.44 -26.26
C ARG A 16 -7.63 -10.79 -26.09
N GLU A 17 -7.50 -9.51 -26.44
CA GLU A 17 -6.34 -8.72 -26.04
C GLU A 17 -6.31 -8.66 -24.51
N ARG A 18 -5.34 -9.37 -23.94
CA ARG A 18 -5.13 -9.40 -22.49
C ARG A 18 -4.56 -8.06 -22.09
N LYS A 19 -5.44 -7.10 -21.78
CA LYS A 19 -5.06 -5.80 -21.21
C LYS A 19 -4.15 -6.07 -20.02
N VAL A 20 -2.89 -5.68 -20.17
CA VAL A 20 -1.87 -5.93 -19.17
C VAL A 20 -2.23 -5.10 -17.94
N VAL A 21 -1.97 -5.62 -16.74
CA VAL A 21 -2.25 -4.90 -15.48
C VAL A 21 -1.63 -3.50 -15.52
N PHE A 22 -0.47 -3.36 -16.17
CA PHE A 22 0.21 -2.10 -16.41
C PHE A 22 -0.58 -1.13 -17.30
N GLU A 23 -1.20 -1.55 -18.41
CA GLU A 23 -2.03 -0.66 -19.24
C GLU A 23 -3.28 -0.17 -18.50
N LYS A 24 -3.87 -1.03 -17.64
CA LYS A 24 -4.95 -0.59 -16.75
C LYS A 24 -4.45 0.43 -15.75
N LEU A 25 -3.31 0.18 -15.13
CA LEU A 25 -2.70 1.06 -14.14
C LEU A 25 -2.34 2.42 -14.77
N GLU A 26 -1.81 2.42 -15.99
CA GLU A 26 -1.45 3.61 -16.74
C GLU A 26 -2.67 4.50 -17.01
N LYS A 27 -3.84 3.93 -17.38
CA LYS A 27 -5.08 4.71 -17.49
C LYS A 27 -5.50 5.39 -16.17
N TYR A 28 -5.21 4.80 -15.02
CA TYR A 28 -5.50 5.40 -13.70
C TYR A 28 -4.42 6.38 -13.24
N LEU A 29 -3.16 6.20 -13.65
CA LEU A 29 -2.04 7.07 -13.32
C LEU A 29 -1.96 8.30 -14.25
N ASN A 30 -2.35 8.15 -15.52
CA ASN A 30 -2.29 9.22 -16.53
C ASN A 30 -3.32 10.34 -16.26
N ASN A 31 -4.33 10.07 -15.41
CA ASN A 31 -5.25 11.10 -14.91
C ASN A 31 -4.68 11.88 -13.68
N LYS A 32 -3.42 11.63 -13.29
CA LYS A 32 -2.78 12.21 -12.09
C LYS A 32 -1.68 13.24 -12.37
N ASN A 33 -1.56 13.76 -13.59
CA ASN A 33 -0.71 14.93 -13.86
C ASN A 33 -1.38 16.26 -13.41
N LYS A 34 -2.33 16.20 -12.48
CA LYS A 34 -2.67 17.39 -11.69
C LYS A 34 -1.56 17.55 -10.66
N PRO A 35 -0.79 18.66 -10.67
CA PRO A 35 0.16 18.90 -9.59
C PRO A 35 -0.59 18.80 -8.27
N LEU A 36 -0.08 18.02 -7.32
CA LEU A 36 -0.65 17.93 -5.97
C LEU A 36 -0.61 19.34 -5.35
N TYR A 37 -1.68 20.11 -5.58
CA TYR A 37 -1.77 21.47 -5.10
C TYR A 37 -2.29 21.42 -3.67
N PHE A 38 -1.36 21.44 -2.72
CA PHE A 38 -1.70 21.66 -1.32
C PHE A 38 -2.13 23.12 -1.14
N ASN A 39 -3.41 23.40 -1.41
CA ASN A 39 -4.00 24.74 -1.25
C ASN A 39 -3.85 25.24 0.20
N LYS A 40 -3.95 24.34 1.18
CA LYS A 40 -3.82 24.68 2.60
C LYS A 40 -2.40 24.44 3.10
N LYS A 41 -1.63 25.53 3.23
CA LYS A 41 -0.43 25.55 4.07
C LYS A 41 -0.87 25.58 5.54
N ALA A 42 -0.46 24.58 6.32
CA ALA A 42 -0.77 24.55 7.75
C ALA A 42 -0.13 25.75 8.45
N THR A 43 -0.91 26.51 9.23
CA THR A 43 -0.36 27.58 10.08
C THR A 43 0.62 26.98 11.09
N ARG A 44 1.66 27.72 11.52
CA ARG A 44 2.62 27.24 12.55
C ARG A 44 1.94 26.62 13.78
N LYS A 45 0.82 27.21 14.23
CA LYS A 45 -0.01 26.68 15.33
C LYS A 45 -0.62 25.31 15.02
N GLN A 46 -1.04 25.06 13.79
CA GLN A 46 -1.60 23.77 13.36
C GLN A 46 -0.51 22.70 13.29
N VAL A 47 0.67 23.04 12.78
CA VAL A 47 1.82 22.12 12.74
C VAL A 47 2.24 21.71 14.15
N LEU A 48 2.31 22.65 15.09
CA LEU A 48 2.60 22.37 16.49
C LEU A 48 1.57 21.42 17.12
N ARG A 49 0.27 21.68 16.92
CA ARG A 49 -0.79 20.79 17.42
C ARG A 49 -0.72 19.38 16.82
N ILE A 50 -0.39 19.26 15.54
CA ILE A 50 -0.22 17.97 14.87
C ILE A 50 0.97 17.23 15.49
N ARG A 51 2.10 17.92 15.68
CA ARG A 51 3.30 17.34 16.30
C ARG A 51 3.04 16.85 17.72
N GLU A 52 2.37 17.65 18.55
CA GLU A 52 2.02 17.28 19.93
C GLU A 52 1.08 16.08 19.98
N LYS A 53 0.04 16.06 19.14
CA LYS A 53 -0.88 14.93 19.04
C LYS A 53 -0.16 13.65 18.65
N LEU A 54 0.72 13.73 17.64
CA LEU A 54 1.49 12.59 17.15
C LEU A 54 2.47 12.07 18.20
N GLN A 55 3.18 12.98 18.89
CA GLN A 55 4.07 12.59 19.99
C GLN A 55 3.32 11.91 21.14
N ARG A 56 2.13 12.41 21.51
CA ARG A 56 1.32 11.79 22.57
C ARG A 56 0.87 10.39 22.19
N GLN A 57 0.39 10.20 20.96
CA GLN A 57 -0.01 8.88 20.46
C GLN A 57 1.17 7.91 20.38
N ASN A 58 2.31 8.37 19.86
CA ASN A 58 3.53 7.55 19.76
C ASN A 58 4.06 7.14 21.14
N ARG A 59 3.97 8.00 22.16
CA ARG A 59 4.38 7.64 23.53
C ARG A 59 3.58 6.45 24.06
N ILE A 60 2.26 6.47 23.89
CA ILE A 60 1.38 5.39 24.36
C ILE A 60 1.70 4.09 23.60
N GLN A 61 1.82 4.16 22.27
CA GLN A 61 2.16 2.98 21.47
C GLN A 61 3.56 2.44 21.81
N ASN A 62 4.56 3.31 21.99
CA ASN A 62 5.90 2.88 22.37
C ASN A 62 5.93 2.16 23.72
N ILE A 63 5.20 2.64 24.72
CA ILE A 63 5.14 1.97 26.03
C ILE A 63 4.57 0.56 25.89
N LEU A 64 3.48 0.41 25.13
CA LEU A 64 2.87 -0.91 24.87
C LEU A 64 3.82 -1.83 24.10
N THR A 65 4.48 -1.32 23.06
CA THR A 65 5.45 -2.09 22.28
C THR A 65 6.64 -2.54 23.13
N ILE A 66 7.18 -1.65 23.98
CA ILE A 66 8.29 -1.99 24.88
C ILE A 66 7.85 -3.05 25.90
N ALA A 67 6.65 -2.94 26.46
CA ALA A 67 6.13 -3.93 27.40
C ALA A 67 6.01 -5.32 26.76
N ILE A 68 5.49 -5.40 25.53
CA ILE A 68 5.36 -6.66 24.79
C ILE A 68 6.74 -7.25 24.47
N ILE A 69 7.67 -6.43 23.95
CA ILE A 69 9.03 -6.89 23.64
C ILE A 69 9.72 -7.39 24.91
N SER A 70 9.61 -6.66 26.02
CA SER A 70 10.19 -7.07 27.30
C SER A 70 9.62 -8.39 27.78
N PHE A 71 8.30 -8.58 27.69
CA PHE A 71 7.65 -9.82 28.09
C PHE A 71 8.14 -11.01 27.25
N VAL A 72 8.18 -10.86 25.93
CA VAL A 72 8.67 -11.90 25.02
C VAL A 72 10.14 -12.23 25.30
N SER A 73 10.98 -11.23 25.52
CA SER A 73 12.40 -11.44 25.86
C SER A 73 12.58 -12.22 27.16
N ILE A 74 11.78 -11.93 28.20
CA ILE A 74 11.83 -12.67 29.48
C ILE A 74 11.42 -14.13 29.26
N VAL A 75 10.35 -14.39 28.50
CA VAL A 75 9.90 -15.75 28.20
C VAL A 75 10.97 -16.54 27.43
N LEU A 76 11.62 -15.93 26.46
CA LEU A 76 12.70 -16.57 25.71
C LEU A 76 13.91 -16.88 26.59
N LEU A 77 14.30 -15.97 27.48
CA LEU A 77 15.38 -16.21 28.44
C LEU A 77 15.05 -17.34 29.41
N TYR A 78 13.79 -17.40 29.87
CA TYR A 78 13.33 -18.49 30.73
C TYR A 78 13.44 -19.85 30.02
N LEU A 79 12.94 -19.96 28.79
CA LEU A 79 13.02 -21.18 27.96
C LEU A 79 14.46 -21.56 27.57
N TYR A 80 15.38 -20.60 27.52
CA TYR A 80 16.78 -20.90 27.22
C TYR A 80 17.51 -21.47 28.44
N PHE A 81 17.20 -20.97 29.63
CA PHE A 81 17.91 -21.34 30.86
C PHE A 81 17.33 -22.57 31.55
N PHE A 82 16.04 -22.87 31.33
CA PHE A 82 15.33 -24.00 31.90
C PHE A 82 14.78 -24.92 30.80
#